data_AF-A0A1S3Y008-F1
#
_entry.id   AF-A0A1S3Y008-F1
#
_cell.length_a   1.000
_cell.length_b   1.000
_cell.length_c   1.000
_cell.angle_alpha   90.00
_cell.angle_beta   90.00
_cell.angle_gamma   90.00
#
_symmetry.space_group_name_H-M   'P 1'
#
loop_
_entity.id
_entity.type
_entity.pdbx_description
1 polymer ?
#
loop_
_entity_poly.entity_id
_entity_poly.type
_entity_poly.pdbx_seq_one_letter_code
_entity_poly.pdbx_strand_id
1 'polypeptide(L)'
;MHEASCGHVGWGKDCTLIKGCNVGCLNISGLIPRLKLLSSTECYGSDATQFPSSNFFAAAGEGIWDNGAACGRQYLISCINSVLPRACKHVETIQIKIVDRAQTALSKPTKEGTTMVLSNAALTAIADPNAPSLNIDFRQV
;
A
#
# COMPACT_ATOMS: atom_id res chain seq x y z
N MET A 1 -21.30 -18.38 -11.70
CA MET A 1 -19.92 -18.30 -11.17
C MET A 1 -19.24 -17.24 -12.03
N HIS A 2 -19.38 -15.96 -11.67
CA HIS A 2 -18.81 -14.87 -12.46
C HIS A 2 -17.37 -14.65 -12.00
N GLU A 3 -16.42 -15.23 -12.73
CA GLU A 3 -15.07 -14.72 -12.79
C GLU A 3 -15.16 -13.29 -13.33
N ALA A 4 -14.93 -12.30 -12.47
CA ALA A 4 -14.53 -10.99 -12.94
C ALA A 4 -13.12 -11.16 -13.52
N SER A 5 -13.05 -11.42 -14.83
CA SER A 5 -11.80 -11.36 -15.57
C SER A 5 -11.22 -9.98 -15.28
N CYS A 6 -10.11 -9.92 -14.53
CA CYS A 6 -9.35 -8.70 -14.29
C CYS A 6 -8.68 -8.37 -15.65
N GLY A 7 -9.50 -7.87 -16.58
CA GLY A 7 -9.13 -7.60 -17.95
C GLY A 7 -8.04 -6.55 -17.98
N HIS A 8 -7.17 -6.63 -18.99
CA HIS A 8 -6.20 -5.61 -19.38
C HIS A 8 -6.68 -4.20 -19.03
N VAL A 9 -6.36 -3.69 -17.84
CA VAL A 9 -6.60 -2.30 -17.50
C VAL A 9 -5.52 -1.51 -18.23
N GLY A 10 -5.88 -1.10 -19.44
CA GLY A 10 -5.21 -0.03 -20.14
C GLY A 10 -5.11 1.16 -19.20
N TRP A 11 -3.87 1.49 -18.86
CA TRP A 11 -3.37 2.71 -18.24
C TRP A 11 -4.34 3.90 -18.38
N GLY A 12 -5.15 4.12 -17.34
CA GLY A 12 -5.76 5.39 -17.06
C GLY A 12 -4.82 6.24 -16.20
N LYS A 13 -5.00 7.55 -16.25
CA LYS A 13 -4.26 8.55 -15.45
C LYS A 13 -4.53 8.40 -13.94
N ASP A 14 -5.52 7.57 -13.59
CA ASP A 14 -6.08 7.40 -12.26
C ASP A 14 -5.76 6.01 -11.71
N CYS A 15 -5.19 5.97 -10.51
CA CYS A 15 -4.89 4.75 -9.76
C CYS A 15 -6.17 4.19 -9.13
N THR A 16 -7.22 3.93 -9.89
CA THR A 16 -8.53 3.56 -9.32
C THR A 16 -8.54 2.11 -8.83
N LEU A 17 -8.85 1.90 -7.54
CA LEU A 17 -9.16 0.58 -6.99
C LEU A 17 -10.39 -0.01 -7.70
N ILE A 18 -10.22 -1.15 -8.38
CA ILE A 18 -11.34 -1.86 -8.98
C ILE A 18 -12.01 -2.69 -7.87
N LYS A 19 -13.19 -2.27 -7.42
CA LYS A 19 -13.96 -3.02 -6.41
C LYS A 19 -14.18 -4.46 -6.89
N GLY A 20 -13.69 -5.44 -6.12
CA GLY A 20 -13.77 -6.87 -6.45
C GLY A 20 -12.54 -7.46 -7.15
N CYS A 21 -11.55 -6.64 -7.56
CA CYS A 21 -10.20 -7.12 -7.88
C CYS A 21 -9.25 -6.77 -6.71
N ASN A 22 -8.45 -7.73 -6.29
CA ASN A 22 -7.37 -7.56 -5.29
C ASN A 22 -6.17 -6.78 -5.85
N VAL A 23 -6.37 -5.93 -6.87
CA VAL A 23 -5.30 -5.20 -7.56
C VAL A 23 -5.35 -3.74 -7.17
N GLY A 24 -4.24 -3.22 -6.64
CA GLY A 24 -4.10 -1.84 -6.20
C GLY A 24 -2.89 -1.17 -6.82
N CYS A 25 -2.94 0.15 -6.93
CA CYS A 25 -1.77 0.95 -7.30
C CYS A 25 -1.06 1.48 -6.05
N LEU A 26 0.25 1.33 -6.06
CA LEU A 26 1.18 1.93 -5.12
C LEU A 26 1.89 3.09 -5.81
N ASN A 27 1.91 4.27 -5.20
CA ASN A 27 2.82 5.34 -5.60
C ASN A 27 3.83 5.59 -4.48
N ILE A 28 5.12 5.70 -4.85
CA ILE A 28 6.23 5.79 -3.88
C ILE A 28 6.64 7.24 -3.61
N SER A 29 5.72 8.18 -3.69
CA SER A 29 6.11 9.56 -3.46
C SER A 29 6.29 9.84 -1.99
N GLY A 30 7.57 9.92 -1.62
CA GLY A 30 8.06 10.32 -0.33
C GLY A 30 7.70 9.32 0.74
N LEU A 31 8.47 8.23 0.85
CA LEU A 31 8.85 7.56 2.10
C LEU A 31 7.88 7.85 3.25
N ILE A 32 7.03 6.90 3.70
CA ILE A 32 6.58 6.99 5.10
C ILE A 32 7.88 7.15 5.88
N PRO A 33 8.17 8.33 6.45
CA PRO A 33 9.52 8.59 6.87
C PRO A 33 9.83 7.58 7.97
N ARG A 34 11.11 7.37 8.24
CA ARG A 34 11.56 6.67 9.45
C ARG A 34 11.05 7.33 10.76
N LEU A 35 10.13 8.30 10.70
CA LEU A 35 9.32 8.87 11.79
C LEU A 35 8.35 7.82 12.36
N LYS A 36 8.89 6.69 12.82
CA LYS A 36 8.18 5.68 13.60
C LYS A 36 7.62 6.23 14.94
N LEU A 37 7.88 7.50 15.26
CA LEU A 37 7.79 8.05 16.62
C LEU A 37 7.30 9.52 16.72
N LEU A 38 7.08 10.25 15.63
CA LEU A 38 6.85 11.72 15.70
C LEU A 38 5.55 12.23 15.03
N SER A 39 4.82 11.38 14.31
CA SER A 39 3.53 11.76 13.72
C SER A 39 2.43 10.89 14.31
N SER A 40 1.46 11.54 14.96
CA SER A 40 0.21 10.91 15.38
C SER A 40 -0.44 10.26 14.15
N THR A 41 -0.63 8.94 14.18
CA THR A 41 -1.38 8.24 13.14
C THR A 41 -2.88 8.39 13.35
N GLU A 42 -3.68 8.25 12.30
CA GLU A 42 -5.14 8.23 12.43
C GLU A 42 -5.66 6.98 13.16
N CYS A 43 -4.85 5.91 13.24
CA CYS A 43 -5.28 4.66 13.85
C CYS A 43 -5.14 4.63 15.37
N TYR A 44 -3.94 4.92 15.87
CA TYR A 44 -3.63 4.79 17.31
C TYR A 44 -2.76 5.94 17.81
N GLY A 45 -2.77 7.08 17.11
CA GLY A 45 -2.02 8.26 17.49
C GLY A 45 -0.52 7.99 17.56
N SER A 46 0.11 8.41 18.66
CA SER A 46 1.55 8.27 18.90
C SER A 46 1.96 6.94 19.53
N ASP A 47 1.06 5.96 19.63
CA ASP A 47 1.37 4.66 20.22
C ASP A 47 2.35 3.86 19.35
N ALA A 48 3.60 3.72 19.81
CA ALA A 48 4.63 2.99 19.07
C ALA A 48 4.37 1.47 18.98
N THR A 49 3.52 0.91 19.85
CA THR A 49 3.18 -0.53 19.85
C THR A 49 2.34 -0.93 18.63
N GLN A 50 1.74 0.06 17.94
CA GLN A 50 1.01 -0.18 16.70
C GLN A 50 1.93 -0.65 15.56
N PHE A 51 3.24 -0.41 15.61
CA PHE A 51 4.15 -0.80 14.53
C PHE A 51 4.67 -2.24 14.71
N PRO A 52 4.57 -3.11 13.69
CA PRO A 52 5.13 -4.44 13.78
C PRO A 52 6.67 -4.41 13.86
N SER A 53 7.26 -5.42 14.51
CA SER A 53 8.72 -5.56 14.65
C SER A 53 9.45 -5.70 13.31
N SER A 54 8.80 -6.31 12.32
CA SER A 54 9.29 -6.43 10.94
C SER A 54 9.36 -5.10 10.19
N ASN A 55 8.75 -4.03 10.72
CA ASN A 55 8.51 -2.76 10.02
C ASN A 55 7.67 -2.91 8.74
N PHE A 56 6.92 -3.99 8.57
CA PHE A 56 6.00 -4.17 7.45
C PHE A 56 4.64 -3.57 7.78
N PHE A 57 4.47 -2.31 7.43
CA PHE A 57 3.23 -1.57 7.67
C PHE A 57 2.93 -0.62 6.51
N ALA A 58 1.71 -0.11 6.48
CA ALA A 58 1.24 0.79 5.45
C ALA A 58 0.21 1.80 5.97
N ALA A 59 0.03 2.88 5.22
CA ALA A 59 -1.12 3.77 5.34
C ALA A 59 -2.19 3.38 4.33
N ALA A 60 -3.44 3.28 4.74
CA ALA A 60 -4.56 2.90 3.87
C ALA A 60 -5.07 4.12 3.08
N GLY A 61 -5.24 3.97 1.77
CA GLY A 61 -5.92 4.97 0.95
C GLY A 61 -7.44 4.90 1.07
N GLU A 62 -8.16 5.93 0.62
CA GLU A 62 -9.63 6.02 0.74
C GLU A 62 -10.38 4.79 0.24
N GLY A 63 -9.85 4.06 -0.75
CA GLY A 63 -10.47 2.84 -1.27
C GLY A 63 -10.57 1.70 -0.27
N ILE A 64 -9.69 1.65 0.74
CA ILE A 64 -9.65 0.60 1.77
C ILE A 64 -9.71 1.16 3.20
N TRP A 65 -9.63 2.47 3.39
CA TRP A 65 -9.59 3.14 4.70
C TRP A 65 -10.83 2.84 5.56
N ASP A 66 -12.01 2.78 4.93
CA ASP A 66 -13.26 2.33 5.56
C ASP A 66 -13.58 3.09 6.87
N ASN A 67 -13.46 4.43 6.85
CA ASN A 67 -13.66 5.30 8.02
C ASN A 67 -12.86 4.88 9.27
N GLY A 68 -11.64 4.38 9.08
CA GLY A 68 -10.76 3.93 10.17
C GLY A 68 -10.95 2.48 10.56
N ALA A 69 -11.93 1.77 10.01
CA ALA A 69 -12.08 0.34 10.24
C ALA A 69 -10.91 -0.48 9.65
N ALA A 70 -10.12 0.12 8.76
CA ALA A 70 -8.87 -0.45 8.25
C ALA A 70 -7.75 -0.56 9.32
N CYS A 71 -7.83 0.18 10.40
CA CYS A 71 -6.78 0.21 11.42
C CYS A 71 -6.53 -1.17 12.02
N GLY A 72 -5.26 -1.57 12.05
CA GLY A 72 -4.85 -2.89 12.53
C GLY A 72 -5.15 -4.05 11.57
N ARG A 73 -5.88 -3.83 10.46
CA ARG A 73 -6.07 -4.87 9.43
C ARG A 73 -4.74 -5.27 8.84
N GLN A 74 -4.62 -6.57 8.56
CA GLN A 74 -3.45 -7.15 7.95
C GLN A 74 -3.74 -7.55 6.51
N TYR A 75 -2.76 -7.32 5.65
CA TYR A 75 -2.84 -7.67 4.23
C TYR A 75 -1.62 -8.45 3.82
N LEU A 76 -1.82 -9.49 3.03
CA LEU A 76 -0.76 -10.09 2.23
C LEU A 76 -0.66 -9.32 0.93
N ILE A 77 0.53 -8.85 0.58
CA ILE A 77 0.78 -8.06 -0.62
C ILE A 77 1.89 -8.66 -1.46
N SER A 78 1.77 -8.54 -2.79
CA SER A 78 2.82 -8.93 -3.74
C SER A 78 2.87 -7.96 -4.92
N CYS A 79 4.03 -7.78 -5.54
CA CYS A 79 4.18 -6.92 -6.70
C CYS A 79 3.80 -7.69 -7.98
N ILE A 80 2.84 -7.17 -8.74
CA ILE A 80 2.40 -7.75 -10.02
C ILE A 80 3.25 -7.21 -11.16
N ASN A 81 3.31 -5.89 -11.31
CA ASN A 81 4.12 -5.23 -12.33
C ASN A 81 4.44 -3.77 -11.93
N SER A 82 5.25 -3.11 -12.75
CA SER A 82 5.68 -1.72 -12.56
C SER A 82 5.89 -1.04 -13.91
N VAL A 83 5.88 0.30 -13.89
CA VAL A 83 6.30 1.13 -15.04
C VAL A 83 7.78 0.89 -15.37
N LEU A 84 8.60 0.65 -14.34
CA LEU A 84 10.00 0.29 -14.53
C LEU A 84 10.13 -1.21 -14.80
N PRO A 85 10.76 -1.61 -15.92
CA PRO A 85 11.04 -3.01 -16.20
C PRO A 85 11.80 -3.67 -15.05
N ARG A 86 11.38 -4.88 -14.66
CA ARG A 86 12.03 -5.70 -13.61
C ARG A 86 12.07 -5.06 -12.22
N ALA A 87 11.24 -4.06 -11.93
CA ALA A 87 11.17 -3.50 -10.59
C ALA A 87 10.50 -4.43 -9.57
N CYS A 88 9.57 -5.31 -9.98
CA CYS A 88 8.95 -6.26 -9.06
C CYS A 88 9.88 -7.42 -8.68
N LYS A 89 9.93 -7.75 -7.39
CA LYS A 89 10.56 -8.95 -6.86
C LYS A 89 9.52 -10.06 -6.80
N HIS A 90 9.53 -10.95 -7.78
CA HIS A 90 8.43 -11.89 -8.07
C HIS A 90 8.22 -13.02 -7.04
N VAL A 91 9.03 -13.12 -5.99
CA VAL A 91 9.01 -14.26 -5.06
C VAL A 91 8.39 -13.92 -3.70
N GLU A 92 8.29 -12.63 -3.35
CA GLU A 92 7.97 -12.24 -1.98
C GLU A 92 6.55 -11.70 -1.87
N THR A 93 5.64 -12.55 -1.37
CA THR A 93 4.40 -12.07 -0.74
C THR A 93 4.71 -11.78 0.72
N ILE A 94 4.48 -10.55 1.16
CA ILE A 94 4.72 -10.15 2.56
C ILE A 94 3.40 -9.82 3.26
N GLN A 95 3.37 -10.00 4.57
CA GLN A 95 2.28 -9.52 5.40
C GLN A 95 2.60 -8.12 5.92
N ILE A 96 1.67 -7.18 5.72
CA ILE A 96 1.73 -5.81 6.24
C ILE A 96 0.54 -5.55 7.17
N LYS A 97 0.69 -4.54 8.03
CA LYS A 97 -0.41 -4.01 8.86
C LYS A 97 -0.72 -2.56 8.52
N ILE A 98 -2.00 -2.20 8.47
CA ILE A 98 -2.42 -0.80 8.34
C ILE A 98 -2.26 -0.10 9.69
N VAL A 99 -1.52 1.01 9.68
CA VAL A 99 -1.21 1.81 10.88
C VAL A 99 -1.57 3.28 10.71
N ASP A 100 -1.97 3.73 9.52
CA ASP A 100 -2.29 5.14 9.26
C ASP A 100 -3.24 5.29 8.07
N ARG A 101 -3.72 6.52 7.81
CA ARG A 101 -4.50 6.91 6.63
C ARG A 101 -3.63 7.69 5.66
N ALA A 102 -3.60 7.29 4.39
CA ALA A 102 -2.70 7.86 3.39
C ALA A 102 -2.96 9.36 3.09
N GLN A 103 -4.21 9.83 3.26
CA GLN A 103 -4.64 11.19 2.93
C GLN A 103 -4.21 12.22 3.97
N THR A 104 -4.11 11.79 5.23
CA THR A 104 -3.67 12.61 6.37
C THR A 104 -2.23 12.32 6.77
N ALA A 105 -1.65 11.20 6.29
CA ALA A 105 -0.23 10.92 6.45
C ALA A 105 0.62 12.09 5.94
N LEU A 106 1.72 12.37 6.65
CA LEU A 106 2.70 13.40 6.27
C LEU A 106 3.20 13.20 4.83
N SER A 107 3.31 11.93 4.44
CA SER A 107 3.68 11.50 3.11
C SER A 107 2.45 11.18 2.29
N LYS A 108 1.92 12.21 1.63
CA LYS A 108 0.76 12.04 0.75
C LYS A 108 1.15 11.28 -0.52
N PRO A 109 0.29 10.36 -1.00
CA PRO A 109 0.52 9.74 -2.30
C PRO A 109 0.46 10.79 -3.41
N THR A 110 1.38 10.73 -4.39
CA THR A 110 1.37 11.66 -5.55
C THR A 110 0.29 11.32 -6.57
N LYS A 111 -0.36 10.17 -6.45
CA LYS A 111 -1.47 9.79 -7.31
C LYS A 111 -2.73 9.55 -6.50
N GLU A 112 -3.77 10.29 -6.87
CA GLU A 112 -5.16 10.03 -6.45
C GLU A 112 -5.55 8.58 -6.75
N GLY A 113 -6.30 7.98 -5.82
CA GLY A 113 -6.71 6.58 -5.90
C GLY A 113 -5.71 5.55 -5.36
N THR A 114 -4.49 5.97 -4.98
CA THR A 114 -3.49 5.07 -4.37
C THR A 114 -4.12 4.21 -3.27
N THR A 115 -4.00 2.89 -3.39
CA THR A 115 -4.67 1.93 -2.51
C THR A 115 -4.07 1.91 -1.12
N MET A 116 -2.75 1.97 -1.04
CA MET A 116 -1.99 2.03 0.22
C MET A 116 -0.63 2.69 -0.03
N VAL A 117 0.00 3.20 1.01
CA VAL A 117 1.38 3.70 0.99
C VAL A 117 2.20 2.79 1.90
N LEU A 118 3.23 2.12 1.37
CA LEU A 118 4.02 1.15 2.14
C LEU A 118 5.14 1.83 2.92
N SER A 119 5.55 1.20 4.03
CA SER A 119 6.84 1.49 4.65
C SER A 119 8.00 1.16 3.71
N ASN A 120 9.15 1.78 3.91
CA ASN A 120 10.34 1.50 3.10
C ASN A 120 10.76 0.02 3.17
N ALA A 121 10.59 -0.61 4.34
CA ALA A 121 10.92 -2.03 4.52
C ALA A 121 9.98 -2.93 3.70
N ALA A 122 8.67 -2.68 3.75
CA ALA A 122 7.69 -3.44 2.99
C ALA A 122 7.88 -3.25 1.47
N LEU A 123 8.11 -2.01 1.05
CA LEU A 123 8.37 -1.68 -0.35
C LEU A 123 9.62 -2.38 -0.87
N THR A 124 10.74 -2.28 -0.14
CA THR A 124 12.02 -2.86 -0.55
C THR A 124 11.94 -4.40 -0.62
N ALA A 125 11.05 -5.03 0.15
CA ALA A 125 10.85 -6.47 0.08
C ALA A 125 10.17 -6.90 -1.24
N ILE A 126 9.15 -6.15 -1.70
CA ILE A 126 8.38 -6.56 -2.89
C ILE A 126 8.86 -5.94 -4.21
N ALA A 127 9.63 -4.85 -4.17
CA ALA A 127 10.04 -4.13 -5.38
C ALA A 127 11.29 -3.26 -5.22
N ASP A 128 11.76 -2.70 -6.34
CA ASP A 128 12.72 -1.60 -6.38
C ASP A 128 12.06 -0.31 -5.84
N PRO A 129 12.59 0.29 -4.75
CA PRO A 129 12.03 1.50 -4.17
C PRO A 129 12.16 2.74 -5.07
N ASN A 130 12.90 2.66 -6.18
CA ASN A 130 13.03 3.73 -7.17
C ASN A 130 11.91 3.72 -8.23
N ALA A 131 11.02 2.72 -8.23
CA ALA A 131 9.93 2.66 -9.19
C ALA A 131 8.92 3.80 -8.98
N PRO A 132 8.48 4.55 -10.01
CA PRO A 132 7.56 5.66 -9.79
C PRO A 132 6.16 5.20 -9.34
N SER A 133 5.75 3.99 -9.75
CA SER A 133 4.53 3.33 -9.27
C SER A 133 4.59 1.82 -9.47
N LEU A 134 3.93 1.09 -8.59
CA LEU A 134 3.82 -0.37 -8.62
C LEU A 134 2.35 -0.76 -8.67
N ASN A 135 2.05 -1.87 -9.33
CA ASN A 135 0.77 -2.55 -9.19
C ASN A 135 0.98 -3.75 -8.28
N ILE A 136 0.13 -3.86 -7.27
CA ILE A 136 0.21 -4.89 -6.25
C ILE A 136 -1.05 -5.74 -6.24
N ASP A 137 -0.88 -7.03 -5.97
CA ASP A 137 -1.98 -7.87 -5.48
C ASP A 137 -2.01 -7.71 -3.96
N PHE A 138 -3.19 -7.58 -3.38
CA PHE A 138 -3.36 -7.50 -1.93
C PHE A 138 -4.62 -8.23 -1.47
N ARG A 139 -4.51 -9.01 -0.39
CA ARG A 139 -5.64 -9.70 0.23
C ARG A 139 -5.62 -9.56 1.74
N GLN A 140 -6.78 -9.30 2.33
CA GLN A 140 -6.92 -9.26 3.80
C GLN A 140 -6.76 -10.67 4.38
N VAL A 141 -6.20 -10.76 5.60
CA VAL A 141 -6.10 -12.00 6.38
C VAL A 141 -6.80 -11.90 7.72
#